data_AF-A0A7C1ATA1-F1
#
_entry.id   AF-A0A7C1ATA1-F1
#
_cell.length_a   1.000
_cell.length_b   1.000
_cell.length_c   1.000
_cell.angle_alpha   90.00
_cell.angle_beta   90.00
_cell.angle_gamma   90.00
#
_symmetry.space_group_name_H-M   'P 1'
#
loop_
_entity.id
_entity.type
_entity.pdbx_description
1 polymer ?
#
loop_
_entity_poly.entity_id
_entity_poly.type
_entity_poly.pdbx_seq_one_letter_code
_entity_poly.pdbx_strand_id
1 'polypeptide(L)'
;MNHARNPASGRHEKATVSRLRSTLLVLAVAFAGLSVVSVGQADAAGTFNDDDGSIHESYIEAIAAAGITKGCNPPTNNRFCPDDPVTRSQMAAFLNRALDLASSGTDRFTDDDASLFEADIQALAAAGITKGCNPPANDRFCPDGLVTRGQMAAFLVRAFGYVDDGGGDRFIDDDASVFQDDIDRLGTAGVTKGCNPPSNNRFCPDALVTRAQMASFLGRALGLTPITPDPGFGAGWNYVGVQDPSAENATLTASFGYEAWGYDPATIPVPETNTHYVDNTAANCSDSGNGTVAVPRCSIPGDLPAGSVVQIEGGPYPGPVTITASGTSSQPVFIHGGGTISGVASGDHAFEIRGSTHLIIDGLNFDGSTIVTGFAGNGAFSI
;
A
#
# COMPACT_ATOMS: atom_id res chain seq x y z
N MET A 1 -83.05 42.61 3.61
CA MET A 1 -82.68 41.19 3.39
C MET A 1 -81.30 41.14 2.79
N ASN A 2 -80.40 40.43 3.48
CA ASN A 2 -79.11 39.87 3.07
C ASN A 2 -77.97 40.78 2.57
N HIS A 3 -77.12 41.11 3.54
CA HIS A 3 -75.68 40.85 3.64
C HIS A 3 -74.71 41.20 2.49
N ALA A 4 -73.87 42.17 2.86
CA ALA A 4 -72.61 42.59 2.28
C ALA A 4 -71.49 41.54 2.28
N ARG A 5 -70.55 41.67 1.34
CA ARG A 5 -69.12 41.41 1.56
C ARG A 5 -68.31 42.67 1.24
N ASN A 6 -67.30 42.85 2.09
CA ASN A 6 -66.50 44.02 2.40
C ASN A 6 -65.36 44.30 1.38
N PRO A 7 -64.91 45.55 1.17
CA PRO A 7 -63.65 45.84 0.51
C PRO A 7 -62.58 46.49 1.43
N ALA A 8 -61.34 46.15 1.10
CA ALA A 8 -60.15 47.01 0.95
C ALA A 8 -59.45 47.72 2.14
N SER A 9 -58.12 47.67 1.99
CA SER A 9 -57.16 48.80 2.04
C SER A 9 -56.24 48.87 3.25
N GLY A 10 -54.94 48.70 2.98
CA GLY A 10 -53.84 48.99 3.89
C GLY A 10 -53.54 50.48 4.07
N ARG A 11 -52.63 50.78 5.01
CA ARG A 11 -52.00 52.10 5.14
C ARG A 11 -50.67 52.06 5.93
N HIS A 12 -49.60 52.47 5.23
CA HIS A 12 -48.47 53.35 5.61
C HIS A 12 -47.85 53.33 7.02
N GLU A 13 -46.58 52.92 7.06
CA GLU A 13 -45.36 53.73 7.32
C GLU A 13 -45.41 54.87 8.38
N LYS A 14 -44.51 54.80 9.38
CA LYS A 14 -43.62 55.91 9.82
C LYS A 14 -42.65 55.49 10.93
N ALA A 15 -41.37 55.76 10.71
CA ALA A 15 -40.28 55.67 11.67
C ALA A 15 -40.19 56.93 12.56
N THR A 16 -39.72 56.80 13.81
CA THR A 16 -39.07 57.88 14.57
C THR A 16 -38.07 57.33 15.60
N VAL A 17 -36.85 57.88 15.58
CA VAL A 17 -35.69 57.63 16.44
C VAL A 17 -35.75 58.49 17.72
N SER A 18 -35.33 57.99 18.90
CA SER A 18 -34.92 58.85 20.03
C SER A 18 -34.02 58.17 21.09
N ARG A 19 -32.71 58.43 20.96
CA ARG A 19 -31.70 58.90 21.95
C ARG A 19 -31.59 58.34 23.39
N LEU A 20 -30.36 57.85 23.64
CA LEU A 20 -29.45 58.00 24.79
C LEU A 20 -29.76 57.35 26.15
N ARG A 21 -28.82 56.53 26.64
CA ARG A 21 -27.83 56.94 27.66
C ARG A 21 -26.70 55.91 27.83
N SER A 22 -25.48 56.44 27.85
CA SER A 22 -24.19 55.76 27.93
C SER A 22 -23.97 55.04 29.26
N THR A 23 -23.41 53.83 29.19
CA THR A 23 -22.74 53.17 30.32
C THR A 23 -21.38 52.70 29.80
N LEU A 24 -20.30 53.30 30.31
CA LEU A 24 -18.94 52.82 30.03
C LEU A 24 -18.79 51.45 30.70
N LEU A 25 -18.74 50.39 29.90
CA LEU A 25 -18.34 49.07 30.33
C LEU A 25 -16.85 48.93 30.02
N VAL A 26 -16.00 48.91 31.05
CA VAL A 26 -14.59 48.53 30.92
C VAL A 26 -14.56 47.03 30.65
N LEU A 27 -14.52 46.64 29.37
CA LEU A 27 -14.28 45.25 29.01
C LEU A 27 -12.79 44.97 29.23
N ALA A 28 -12.49 44.23 30.29
CA ALA A 28 -11.22 43.53 30.39
C ALA A 28 -11.09 42.63 29.15
N VAL A 29 -10.15 42.93 28.26
CA VAL A 29 -9.76 42.03 27.19
C VAL A 29 -9.06 40.86 27.87
N ALA A 30 -9.84 39.84 28.24
CA ALA A 30 -9.29 38.54 28.52
C ALA A 30 -8.58 38.10 27.23
N PHE A 31 -7.25 38.03 27.30
CA PHE A 31 -6.48 37.28 26.32
C PHE A 31 -7.02 35.84 26.38
N ALA A 32 -7.97 35.52 25.51
CA ALA A 32 -8.34 34.14 25.23
C ALA A 32 -7.04 33.48 24.76
N GLY A 33 -6.48 32.65 25.62
CA GLY A 33 -5.28 31.89 25.32
C GLY A 33 -5.48 31.21 23.98
N LEU A 34 -4.55 31.46 23.07
CA LEU A 34 -4.49 30.80 21.78
C LEU A 34 -4.40 29.31 22.08
N SER A 35 -5.52 28.59 21.94
CA SER A 35 -5.51 27.14 22.01
C SER A 35 -4.65 26.68 20.84
N VAL A 36 -3.47 26.16 21.17
CA VAL A 36 -2.70 25.37 20.22
C VAL A 36 -3.59 24.16 19.93
N VAL A 37 -4.31 24.22 18.81
CA VAL A 37 -4.92 23.04 18.24
C VAL A 37 -3.73 22.17 17.87
N SER A 38 -3.51 21.09 18.61
CA SER A 38 -2.67 20.01 18.10
C SER A 38 -3.38 19.53 16.83
N VAL A 39 -2.87 19.96 15.69
CA VAL A 39 -3.25 19.32 14.43
C VAL A 39 -2.87 17.86 14.64
N GLY A 40 -3.88 16.98 14.65
CA GLY A 40 -3.64 15.55 14.66
C GLY A 40 -2.68 15.24 13.54
N GLN A 41 -1.60 14.53 13.88
CA GLN A 41 -0.63 13.99 12.96
C GLN A 41 -1.41 13.38 11.79
N ALA A 42 -1.21 13.92 10.58
CA ALA A 42 -1.75 13.31 9.39
C ALA A 42 -1.04 11.97 9.26
N ASP A 43 -1.74 10.88 9.60
CA ASP A 43 -1.24 9.54 9.38
C ASP A 43 -0.97 9.39 7.89
N ALA A 44 0.22 8.89 7.65
CA ALA A 44 0.92 9.12 6.43
C ALA A 44 1.12 7.74 5.76
N ALA A 45 0.09 6.90 5.75
CA ALA A 45 0.23 5.51 5.33
C ALA A 45 -1.16 4.91 5.10
N GLY A 46 -1.43 4.44 3.88
CA GLY A 46 -2.52 3.51 3.56
C GLY A 46 -3.92 3.75 4.13
N THR A 47 -4.74 2.72 3.99
CA THR A 47 -6.04 2.57 4.67
C THR A 47 -5.83 2.03 6.08
N PHE A 48 -4.80 1.20 6.26
CA PHE A 48 -4.44 0.58 7.54
C PHE A 48 -3.04 1.03 7.97
N ASN A 49 -2.79 1.00 9.29
CA ASN A 49 -1.53 1.49 9.87
C ASN A 49 -0.58 0.36 10.31
N ASP A 50 -0.97 -0.90 10.09
CA ASP A 50 -0.23 -2.08 10.53
C ASP A 50 0.07 -3.08 9.41
N ASP A 51 -0.10 -2.67 8.16
CA ASP A 51 0.30 -3.39 6.95
C ASP A 51 1.54 -2.81 6.26
N ASP A 52 2.01 -1.63 6.69
CA ASP A 52 3.27 -1.02 6.26
C ASP A 52 4.43 -2.02 6.31
N GLY A 53 5.13 -2.19 5.18
CA GLY A 53 6.27 -3.10 5.05
C GLY A 53 5.87 -4.56 4.80
N SER A 54 4.58 -4.87 4.71
CA SER A 54 4.12 -6.16 4.21
C SER A 54 4.35 -6.26 2.69
N ILE A 55 4.90 -7.37 2.21
CA ILE A 55 4.97 -7.65 0.76
C ILE A 55 3.57 -7.73 0.09
N HIS A 56 2.51 -7.77 0.90
CA HIS A 56 1.12 -7.84 0.47
C HIS A 56 0.38 -6.50 0.58
N GLU A 57 1.00 -5.46 1.14
CA GLU A 57 0.42 -4.13 1.40
C GLU A 57 -0.34 -3.59 0.18
N SER A 58 0.29 -3.64 -0.99
CA SER A 58 -0.34 -3.12 -2.20
C SER A 58 -1.66 -3.81 -2.60
N TYR A 59 -1.82 -5.08 -2.26
CA TYR A 59 -3.09 -5.78 -2.45
C TYR A 59 -4.04 -5.62 -1.26
N ILE A 60 -3.53 -5.39 -0.05
CA ILE A 60 -4.35 -5.03 1.12
C ILE A 60 -5.10 -3.73 0.83
N GLU A 61 -4.39 -2.71 0.34
CA GLU A 61 -4.98 -1.43 -0.08
C GLU A 61 -5.95 -1.59 -1.25
N ALA A 62 -5.61 -2.42 -2.25
CA ALA A 62 -6.49 -2.68 -3.37
C ALA A 62 -7.83 -3.31 -2.94
N ILE A 63 -7.80 -4.30 -2.05
CA ILE A 63 -9.04 -4.92 -1.54
C ILE A 63 -9.80 -4.01 -0.58
N ALA A 64 -9.13 -3.07 0.08
CA ALA A 64 -9.76 -2.05 0.92
C ALA A 64 -10.51 -1.02 0.07
N ALA A 65 -9.86 -0.50 -0.97
CA ALA A 65 -10.46 0.41 -1.94
C ALA A 65 -11.65 -0.22 -2.68
N ALA A 66 -11.60 -1.55 -2.91
CA ALA A 66 -12.72 -2.31 -3.47
C ALA A 66 -13.84 -2.63 -2.44
N GLY A 67 -13.70 -2.25 -1.17
CA GLY A 67 -14.68 -2.50 -0.12
C GLY A 67 -14.78 -3.95 0.36
N ILE A 68 -13.80 -4.79 0.02
CA ILE A 68 -13.79 -6.22 0.35
C ILE A 68 -13.36 -6.44 1.80
N THR A 69 -12.41 -5.64 2.29
CA THR A 69 -11.99 -5.63 3.70
C THR A 69 -12.46 -4.37 4.41
N LYS A 70 -12.69 -4.49 5.72
CA LYS A 70 -12.99 -3.38 6.63
C LYS A 70 -11.99 -3.28 7.78
N GLY A 71 -10.88 -4.02 7.74
CA GLY A 71 -9.94 -4.13 8.85
C GLY A 71 -10.33 -5.19 9.90
N CYS A 72 -9.68 -5.15 11.06
CA CYS A 72 -9.79 -6.14 12.12
C CYS A 72 -10.16 -5.56 13.51
N ASN A 73 -10.19 -4.24 13.70
CA ASN A 73 -10.37 -3.61 15.01
C ASN A 73 -11.57 -2.64 15.06
N PRO A 74 -12.81 -3.15 14.98
CA PRO A 74 -13.99 -2.31 15.07
C PRO A 74 -14.10 -1.62 16.45
N PRO A 75 -14.70 -0.43 16.53
CA PRO A 75 -15.27 0.33 15.42
C PRO A 75 -14.25 1.15 14.63
N THR A 76 -13.01 1.28 15.13
CA THR A 76 -11.99 2.16 14.56
C THR A 76 -11.55 1.71 13.17
N ASN A 77 -11.38 0.40 12.96
CA ASN A 77 -11.11 -0.20 11.65
C ASN A 77 -9.90 0.38 10.91
N ASN A 78 -8.89 0.84 11.65
CA ASN A 78 -7.63 1.36 11.10
C ASN A 78 -6.50 0.32 11.10
N ARG A 79 -6.75 -0.91 11.52
CA ARG A 79 -5.80 -2.04 11.44
C ARG A 79 -6.31 -3.12 10.48
N PHE A 80 -5.41 -3.72 9.71
CA PHE A 80 -5.66 -4.88 8.88
C PHE A 80 -5.36 -6.20 9.60
N CYS A 81 -4.40 -6.23 10.52
CA CYS A 81 -3.88 -7.46 11.16
C CYS A 81 -3.33 -8.48 10.13
N PRO A 82 -2.22 -8.19 9.43
CA PRO A 82 -1.76 -8.97 8.28
C PRO A 82 -1.36 -10.41 8.59
N ASP A 83 -0.79 -10.66 9.78
CA ASP A 83 -0.25 -11.97 10.18
C ASP A 83 -1.30 -12.92 10.77
N ASP A 84 -2.49 -12.42 11.10
CA ASP A 84 -3.53 -13.24 11.68
C ASP A 84 -4.04 -14.27 10.66
N PRO A 85 -4.26 -15.54 11.05
CA PRO A 85 -4.86 -16.53 10.19
C PRO A 85 -6.33 -16.19 9.93
N VAL A 86 -6.80 -16.46 8.72
CA VAL A 86 -8.20 -16.20 8.32
C VAL A 86 -9.11 -17.28 8.88
N THR A 87 -10.20 -16.87 9.56
CA THR A 87 -11.28 -17.78 9.94
C THR A 87 -12.20 -18.06 8.76
N ARG A 88 -12.92 -19.18 8.79
CA ARG A 88 -13.89 -19.56 7.74
C ARG A 88 -15.02 -18.53 7.60
N SER A 89 -15.46 -17.92 8.69
CA SER A 89 -16.47 -16.85 8.66
C SER A 89 -15.93 -15.54 8.06
N GLN A 90 -14.67 -15.19 8.32
CA GLN A 90 -14.00 -14.08 7.63
C GLN A 90 -13.83 -14.36 6.13
N MET A 91 -13.49 -15.59 5.73
CA MET A 91 -13.46 -16.00 4.32
C MET A 91 -14.83 -15.79 3.65
N ALA A 92 -15.92 -16.17 4.31
CA ALA A 92 -17.27 -15.93 3.80
C ALA A 92 -17.54 -14.44 3.59
N ALA A 93 -17.19 -13.61 4.57
CA ALA A 93 -17.36 -12.17 4.48
C ALA A 93 -16.54 -11.54 3.34
N PHE A 94 -15.30 -11.99 3.11
CA PHE A 94 -14.49 -11.52 1.99
C PHE A 94 -15.12 -11.89 0.65
N LEU A 95 -15.52 -13.15 0.47
CA LEU A 95 -16.07 -13.62 -0.79
C LEU A 95 -17.45 -13.05 -1.10
N ASN A 96 -18.30 -12.87 -0.09
CA ASN A 96 -19.58 -12.22 -0.28
C ASN A 96 -19.41 -10.76 -0.75
N ARG A 97 -18.51 -9.99 -0.12
CA ARG A 97 -18.23 -8.62 -0.56
C ARG A 97 -17.56 -8.55 -1.93
N ALA A 98 -16.69 -9.51 -2.25
CA ALA A 98 -16.02 -9.56 -3.55
C ALA A 98 -16.98 -9.87 -4.71
N LEU A 99 -18.03 -10.65 -4.45
CA LEU A 99 -18.94 -11.16 -5.49
C LEU A 99 -20.36 -10.59 -5.41
N ASP A 100 -20.68 -9.81 -4.38
CA ASP A 100 -22.01 -9.26 -4.10
C ASP A 100 -23.10 -10.35 -4.16
N LEU A 101 -22.93 -11.41 -3.36
CA LEU A 101 -23.79 -12.59 -3.43
C LEU A 101 -25.16 -12.32 -2.79
N ALA A 102 -26.21 -12.78 -3.46
CA ALA A 102 -27.55 -12.77 -2.89
C ALA A 102 -27.70 -13.81 -1.78
N SER A 103 -28.25 -13.41 -0.63
CA SER A 103 -28.68 -14.37 0.39
C SER A 103 -29.94 -15.12 -0.08
N SER A 104 -29.98 -16.43 0.17
CA SER A 104 -31.16 -17.26 -0.15
C SER A 104 -32.19 -17.35 0.97
N GLY A 105 -31.92 -16.73 2.14
CA GLY A 105 -32.79 -16.80 3.32
C GLY A 105 -33.01 -18.21 3.88
N THR A 106 -32.38 -19.24 3.31
CA THR A 106 -32.44 -20.62 3.77
C THR A 106 -31.22 -20.86 4.64
N ASP A 107 -31.44 -21.15 5.92
CA ASP A 107 -30.37 -21.54 6.82
C ASP A 107 -29.96 -23.00 6.53
N ARG A 108 -28.72 -23.17 6.09
CA ARG A 108 -28.14 -24.48 5.77
C ARG A 108 -27.31 -25.09 6.90
N PHE A 109 -26.80 -24.29 7.83
CA PHE A 109 -25.77 -24.74 8.77
C PHE A 109 -26.21 -24.53 10.21
N THR A 110 -26.19 -25.58 11.01
CA THR A 110 -26.73 -25.52 12.38
C THR A 110 -25.81 -24.82 13.39
N ASP A 111 -24.66 -24.30 12.97
CA ASP A 111 -23.62 -23.78 13.85
C ASP A 111 -23.09 -22.38 13.48
N ASP A 112 -23.84 -21.62 12.68
CA ASP A 112 -23.49 -20.23 12.31
C ASP A 112 -24.42 -19.15 12.88
N ASP A 113 -25.54 -19.50 13.53
CA ASP A 113 -26.50 -18.58 14.19
C ASP A 113 -25.85 -17.52 15.11
N ALA A 114 -24.73 -17.85 15.76
CA ALA A 114 -24.02 -16.95 16.66
C ALA A 114 -22.94 -16.10 15.95
N SER A 115 -22.71 -16.35 14.66
CA SER A 115 -21.68 -15.68 13.87
C SER A 115 -22.16 -14.31 13.41
N LEU A 116 -21.30 -13.29 13.57
CA LEU A 116 -21.53 -11.97 12.95
C LEU A 116 -21.58 -12.03 11.41
N PHE A 117 -21.13 -13.14 10.82
CA PHE A 117 -21.06 -13.36 9.37
C PHE A 117 -22.07 -14.41 8.89
N GLU A 118 -23.09 -14.76 9.68
CA GLU A 118 -24.15 -15.71 9.31
C GLU A 118 -24.71 -15.41 7.91
N ALA A 119 -25.12 -14.15 7.65
CA ALA A 119 -25.65 -13.76 6.35
C ALA A 119 -24.66 -13.98 5.19
N ASP A 120 -23.37 -13.75 5.41
CA ASP A 120 -22.32 -14.01 4.42
C ASP A 120 -22.17 -15.52 4.16
N ILE A 121 -22.22 -16.33 5.23
CA ILE A 121 -22.15 -17.79 5.17
C ILE A 121 -23.31 -18.37 4.35
N GLN A 122 -24.53 -17.90 4.61
CA GLN A 122 -25.72 -18.35 3.87
C GLN A 122 -25.68 -17.92 2.39
N ALA A 123 -25.12 -16.76 2.07
CA ALA A 123 -24.92 -16.33 0.69
C ALA A 123 -23.92 -17.23 -0.05
N LEU A 124 -22.81 -17.61 0.60
CA LEU A 124 -21.86 -18.59 0.04
C LEU A 124 -22.51 -19.96 -0.16
N ALA A 125 -23.34 -20.39 0.78
CA ALA A 125 -24.06 -21.66 0.70
C ALA A 125 -25.03 -21.67 -0.50
N ALA A 126 -25.80 -20.60 -0.66
CA ALA A 126 -26.71 -20.39 -1.78
C ALA A 126 -25.98 -20.42 -3.13
N ALA A 127 -24.80 -19.82 -3.20
CA ALA A 127 -23.95 -19.80 -4.39
C ALA A 127 -23.20 -21.12 -4.64
N GLY A 128 -23.30 -22.11 -3.75
CA GLY A 128 -22.59 -23.39 -3.89
C GLY A 128 -21.08 -23.30 -3.64
N ILE A 129 -20.61 -22.21 -3.04
CA ILE A 129 -19.18 -21.95 -2.78
C ILE A 129 -18.69 -22.78 -1.59
N THR A 130 -19.51 -22.88 -0.54
CA THR A 130 -19.22 -23.72 0.64
C THR A 130 -20.03 -25.00 0.65
N LYS A 131 -19.42 -26.09 1.12
CA LYS A 131 -20.06 -27.39 1.31
C LYS A 131 -20.21 -27.80 2.78
N GLY A 132 -19.73 -26.99 3.74
CA GLY A 132 -19.67 -27.36 5.16
C GLY A 132 -18.32 -27.98 5.58
N CYS A 133 -18.22 -28.40 6.84
CA CYS A 133 -16.96 -28.86 7.46
C CYS A 133 -17.03 -30.27 8.08
N ASN A 134 -18.20 -30.92 8.13
CA ASN A 134 -18.39 -32.20 8.83
C ASN A 134 -18.97 -33.29 7.90
N PRO A 135 -18.18 -33.80 6.95
CA PRO A 135 -18.64 -34.86 6.07
C PRO A 135 -18.96 -36.15 6.86
N PRO A 136 -19.94 -36.96 6.40
CA PRO A 136 -20.74 -36.75 5.19
C PRO A 136 -21.95 -35.83 5.41
N ALA A 137 -22.28 -35.46 6.65
CA ALA A 137 -23.49 -34.71 7.00
C ALA A 137 -23.49 -33.30 6.39
N ASN A 138 -22.36 -32.59 6.48
CA ASN A 138 -22.16 -31.29 5.85
C ASN A 138 -23.24 -30.25 6.24
N ASP A 139 -23.75 -30.35 7.46
CA ASP A 139 -24.75 -29.48 8.09
C ASP A 139 -24.10 -28.48 9.08
N ARG A 140 -22.76 -28.45 9.16
CA ARG A 140 -21.99 -27.45 9.93
C ARG A 140 -21.07 -26.65 9.03
N PHE A 141 -20.93 -25.35 9.31
CA PHE A 141 -19.98 -24.46 8.65
C PHE A 141 -18.65 -24.35 9.39
N CYS A 142 -18.62 -24.50 10.71
CA CYS A 142 -17.46 -24.24 11.57
C CYS A 142 -16.92 -22.80 11.45
N PRO A 143 -17.66 -21.75 11.88
CA PRO A 143 -17.32 -20.34 11.62
C PRO A 143 -15.95 -19.88 12.12
N ASP A 144 -15.49 -20.40 13.26
CA ASP A 144 -14.22 -20.03 13.90
C ASP A 144 -13.04 -20.90 13.45
N GLY A 145 -13.29 -21.91 12.61
CA GLY A 145 -12.23 -22.76 12.07
C GLY A 145 -11.27 -21.93 11.22
N LEU A 146 -9.97 -22.15 11.39
CA LEU A 146 -8.94 -21.50 10.57
C LEU A 146 -8.87 -22.18 9.19
N VAL A 147 -8.62 -21.38 8.16
CA VAL A 147 -8.60 -21.85 6.77
C VAL A 147 -7.18 -22.28 6.38
N THR A 148 -7.03 -23.52 5.93
CA THR A 148 -5.78 -23.96 5.28
C THR A 148 -5.72 -23.48 3.84
N ARG A 149 -4.52 -23.44 3.25
CA ARG A 149 -4.34 -23.03 1.85
C ARG A 149 -5.08 -23.95 0.87
N GLY A 150 -5.13 -25.25 1.12
CA GLY A 150 -5.92 -26.19 0.30
C GLY A 150 -7.41 -25.90 0.37
N GLN A 151 -7.94 -25.61 1.56
CA GLN A 151 -9.35 -25.19 1.71
C GLN A 151 -9.61 -23.84 1.02
N MET A 152 -8.69 -22.88 1.14
CA MET A 152 -8.77 -21.59 0.45
C MET A 152 -8.81 -21.77 -1.08
N ALA A 153 -8.02 -22.68 -1.65
CA ALA A 153 -8.10 -23.01 -3.08
C ALA A 153 -9.50 -23.50 -3.47
N ALA A 154 -10.06 -24.42 -2.69
CA ALA A 154 -11.41 -24.93 -2.93
C ALA A 154 -12.51 -23.85 -2.83
N PHE A 155 -12.34 -22.87 -1.93
CA PHE A 155 -13.23 -21.71 -1.87
C PHE A 155 -13.11 -20.84 -3.12
N LEU A 156 -11.89 -20.44 -3.50
CA LEU A 156 -11.65 -19.54 -4.63
C LEU A 156 -12.02 -20.17 -5.98
N VAL A 157 -11.70 -21.44 -6.20
CA VAL A 157 -12.07 -22.15 -7.43
C VAL A 157 -13.58 -22.19 -7.63
N ARG A 158 -14.36 -22.45 -6.58
CA ARG A 158 -15.83 -22.42 -6.66
C ARG A 158 -16.38 -21.01 -6.81
N ALA A 159 -15.79 -20.05 -6.10
CA ALA A 159 -16.21 -18.65 -6.12
C ALA A 159 -16.02 -18.02 -7.51
N PHE A 160 -14.89 -18.29 -8.18
CA PHE A 160 -14.52 -17.69 -9.46
C PHE A 160 -14.71 -18.62 -10.66
N GLY A 161 -15.16 -19.86 -10.45
CA GLY A 161 -15.50 -20.79 -11.52
C GLY A 161 -14.29 -21.27 -12.34
N TYR A 162 -13.12 -21.40 -11.72
CA TYR A 162 -11.94 -21.93 -12.41
C TYR A 162 -12.14 -23.40 -12.74
N VAL A 163 -11.94 -23.76 -14.01
CA VAL A 163 -12.16 -25.14 -14.51
C VAL A 163 -10.91 -25.77 -15.11
N ASP A 164 -9.98 -24.95 -15.60
CA ASP A 164 -8.75 -25.38 -16.25
C ASP A 164 -7.66 -25.64 -15.21
N ASP A 165 -7.21 -26.89 -15.12
CA ASP A 165 -6.10 -27.31 -14.25
C ASP A 165 -4.73 -27.15 -14.92
N GLY A 166 -4.67 -26.75 -16.20
CA GLY A 166 -3.43 -26.55 -16.92
C GLY A 166 -2.64 -27.84 -17.19
N GLY A 167 -3.30 -29.00 -17.08
CA GLY A 167 -2.67 -30.32 -17.23
C GLY A 167 -2.29 -31.00 -15.90
N GLY A 168 -2.56 -30.36 -14.77
CA GLY A 168 -2.32 -30.88 -13.41
C GLY A 168 -0.85 -30.87 -12.97
N ASP A 169 -0.63 -31.23 -11.70
CA ASP A 169 0.69 -31.46 -11.07
C ASP A 169 1.61 -30.21 -11.12
N ARG A 170 1.05 -29.04 -10.80
CA ARG A 170 1.80 -27.79 -10.81
C ARG A 170 2.72 -27.63 -9.60
N PHE A 171 2.38 -28.26 -8.48
CA PHE A 171 3.13 -28.18 -7.24
C PHE A 171 3.51 -29.55 -6.71
N ILE A 172 4.77 -29.73 -6.32
CA ILE A 172 5.32 -31.05 -5.96
C ILE A 172 4.83 -31.61 -4.61
N ASP A 173 4.00 -30.85 -3.87
CA ASP A 173 3.59 -31.18 -2.51
C ASP A 173 2.06 -31.16 -2.30
N ASP A 174 1.27 -31.22 -3.38
CA ASP A 174 -0.20 -31.28 -3.31
C ASP A 174 -0.81 -32.66 -3.65
N ASP A 175 -0.03 -33.63 -4.15
CA ASP A 175 -0.46 -35.00 -4.49
C ASP A 175 -1.23 -35.74 -3.39
N ALA A 176 -0.94 -35.45 -2.12
CA ALA A 176 -1.63 -36.06 -0.98
C ALA A 176 -2.86 -35.26 -0.52
N SER A 177 -3.10 -34.09 -1.10
CA SER A 177 -4.17 -33.19 -0.72
C SER A 177 -5.48 -33.60 -1.41
N VAL A 178 -6.56 -33.64 -0.64
CA VAL A 178 -7.92 -33.76 -1.20
C VAL A 178 -8.34 -32.56 -2.06
N PHE A 179 -7.51 -31.50 -2.08
CA PHE A 179 -7.73 -30.27 -2.84
C PHE A 179 -6.79 -30.14 -4.05
N GLN A 180 -6.04 -31.18 -4.43
CA GLN A 180 -5.08 -31.13 -5.55
C GLN A 180 -5.68 -30.45 -6.81
N ASP A 181 -6.81 -30.94 -7.32
CA ASP A 181 -7.49 -30.35 -8.49
C ASP A 181 -7.81 -28.85 -8.32
N ASP A 182 -8.24 -28.44 -7.12
CA ASP A 182 -8.57 -27.04 -6.85
C ASP A 182 -7.27 -26.19 -6.77
N ILE A 183 -6.17 -26.76 -6.28
CA ILE A 183 -4.86 -26.13 -6.19
C ILE A 183 -4.27 -25.89 -7.59
N ASP A 184 -4.32 -26.90 -8.46
CA ASP A 184 -3.82 -26.81 -9.83
C ASP A 184 -4.59 -25.76 -10.64
N ARG A 185 -5.92 -25.75 -10.54
CA ARG A 185 -6.77 -24.72 -11.17
C ARG A 185 -6.44 -23.31 -10.68
N LEU A 186 -6.23 -23.15 -9.37
CA LEU A 186 -5.87 -21.86 -8.79
C LEU A 186 -4.48 -21.39 -9.28
N GLY A 187 -3.53 -22.32 -9.42
CA GLY A 187 -2.20 -22.05 -9.94
C GLY A 187 -2.20 -21.70 -11.42
N THR A 188 -3.01 -22.40 -12.22
CA THR A 188 -3.20 -22.15 -13.65
C THR A 188 -3.88 -20.81 -13.90
N ALA A 189 -4.83 -20.41 -13.05
CA ALA A 189 -5.44 -19.08 -13.08
C ALA A 189 -4.48 -17.94 -12.65
N GLY A 190 -3.26 -18.25 -12.20
CA GLY A 190 -2.26 -17.25 -11.77
C GLY A 190 -2.56 -16.59 -10.42
N VAL A 191 -3.52 -17.12 -9.66
CA VAL A 191 -3.92 -16.57 -8.35
C VAL A 191 -2.87 -16.89 -7.28
N THR A 192 -2.31 -18.10 -7.31
CA THR A 192 -1.20 -18.51 -6.44
C THR A 192 0.13 -18.53 -7.16
N LYS A 193 1.19 -18.14 -6.45
CA LYS A 193 2.59 -18.20 -6.89
C LYS A 193 3.39 -19.30 -6.18
N GLY A 194 2.78 -20.12 -5.32
CA GLY A 194 3.50 -21.06 -4.46
C GLY A 194 3.90 -20.48 -3.10
N CYS A 195 4.66 -21.24 -2.29
CA CYS A 195 5.01 -20.90 -0.90
C CYS A 195 6.52 -20.94 -0.59
N ASN A 196 7.38 -21.33 -1.54
CA ASN A 196 8.82 -21.53 -1.30
C ASN A 196 9.69 -20.74 -2.29
N PRO A 197 9.72 -19.40 -2.18
CA PRO A 197 10.56 -18.59 -3.05
C PRO A 197 12.06 -18.96 -2.88
N PRO A 198 12.88 -18.80 -3.94
CA PRO A 198 12.49 -18.35 -5.27
C PRO A 198 11.87 -19.47 -6.14
N SER A 199 12.06 -20.73 -5.76
CA SER A 199 11.69 -21.90 -6.57
C SER A 199 10.19 -22.01 -6.83
N ASN A 200 9.36 -21.64 -5.85
CA ASN A 200 7.91 -21.52 -5.97
C ASN A 200 7.20 -22.78 -6.53
N ASN A 201 7.81 -23.95 -6.33
CA ASN A 201 7.31 -25.25 -6.81
C ASN A 201 6.52 -26.02 -5.75
N ARG A 202 6.30 -25.44 -4.56
CA ARG A 202 5.43 -25.98 -3.50
C ARG A 202 4.21 -25.08 -3.28
N PHE A 203 3.08 -25.68 -2.96
CA PHE A 203 1.84 -25.00 -2.58
C PHE A 203 1.65 -24.90 -1.07
N CYS A 204 2.16 -25.85 -0.28
CA CYS A 204 1.95 -25.95 1.16
C CYS A 204 0.45 -26.06 1.57
N PRO A 205 -0.28 -27.12 1.16
CA PRO A 205 -1.75 -27.19 1.30
C PRO A 205 -2.29 -27.14 2.74
N ASP A 206 -1.53 -27.66 3.70
CA ASP A 206 -1.96 -27.72 5.11
C ASP A 206 -1.59 -26.47 5.92
N ALA A 207 -0.78 -25.56 5.37
CA ALA A 207 -0.45 -24.32 6.05
C ALA A 207 -1.68 -23.40 6.11
N LEU A 208 -1.82 -22.66 7.22
CA LEU A 208 -2.88 -21.66 7.38
C LEU A 208 -2.63 -20.48 6.45
N VAL A 209 -3.71 -19.89 5.93
CA VAL A 209 -3.63 -18.66 5.14
C VAL A 209 -3.74 -17.44 6.07
N THR A 210 -2.76 -16.54 6.00
CA THR A 210 -2.84 -15.26 6.72
C THR A 210 -3.74 -14.27 5.99
N ARG A 211 -4.22 -13.25 6.69
CA ARG A 211 -5.03 -12.18 6.10
C ARG A 211 -4.29 -11.45 4.97
N ALA A 212 -2.98 -11.21 5.12
CA ALA A 212 -2.16 -10.58 4.09
C ALA A 212 -2.05 -11.43 2.82
N GLN A 213 -1.82 -12.74 2.98
CA GLN A 213 -1.82 -13.67 1.86
C GLN A 213 -3.18 -13.70 1.16
N MET A 214 -4.27 -13.71 1.94
CA MET A 214 -5.63 -13.66 1.40
C MET A 214 -5.88 -12.40 0.56
N ALA A 215 -5.38 -11.24 0.97
CA ALA A 215 -5.48 -10.01 0.18
C ALA A 215 -4.83 -10.17 -1.20
N SER A 216 -3.62 -10.73 -1.26
CA SER A 216 -2.95 -11.02 -2.53
C SER A 216 -3.68 -12.04 -3.40
N PHE A 217 -4.27 -13.08 -2.81
CA PHE A 217 -5.06 -14.05 -3.57
C PHE A 217 -6.34 -13.44 -4.13
N LEU A 218 -7.10 -12.69 -3.33
CA LEU A 218 -8.31 -12.01 -3.79
C LEU A 218 -7.99 -10.96 -4.84
N GLY A 219 -6.96 -10.15 -4.60
CA GLY A 219 -6.52 -9.13 -5.54
C GLY A 219 -6.18 -9.70 -6.92
N ARG A 220 -5.44 -10.82 -6.97
CA ARG A 220 -5.16 -11.50 -8.25
C ARG A 220 -6.39 -12.17 -8.85
N ALA A 221 -7.23 -12.83 -8.05
CA ALA A 221 -8.44 -13.50 -8.53
C ALA A 221 -9.43 -12.51 -9.18
N LEU A 222 -9.49 -11.30 -8.63
CA LEU A 222 -10.33 -10.20 -9.11
C LEU A 222 -9.65 -9.32 -10.18
N GLY A 223 -8.36 -9.54 -10.48
CA GLY A 223 -7.60 -8.71 -11.40
C GLY A 223 -7.44 -7.25 -10.92
N LEU A 224 -7.42 -7.01 -9.61
CA LEU A 224 -7.25 -5.68 -9.05
C LEU A 224 -5.85 -5.16 -9.34
N THR A 225 -5.76 -3.89 -9.72
CA THR A 225 -4.48 -3.17 -9.77
C THR A 225 -3.98 -2.98 -8.34
N PRO A 226 -2.76 -3.44 -7.99
CA PRO A 226 -2.17 -3.15 -6.69
C PRO A 226 -2.09 -1.65 -6.45
N ILE A 227 -2.45 -1.20 -5.25
CA ILE A 227 -2.39 0.20 -4.84
C ILE A 227 -1.21 0.34 -3.90
N THR A 228 -0.11 0.94 -4.35
CA THR A 228 0.95 1.36 -3.43
C THR A 228 0.47 2.64 -2.75
N PRO A 229 0.17 2.63 -1.45
CA PRO A 229 -0.18 3.86 -0.77
C PRO A 229 0.98 4.84 -0.87
N ASP A 230 0.66 6.13 -0.99
CA ASP A 230 1.65 7.18 -0.85
C ASP A 230 2.27 6.96 0.53
N PRO A 231 3.59 6.71 0.66
CA PRO A 231 4.26 6.63 1.94
C PRO A 231 4.24 8.05 2.48
N GLY A 232 3.09 8.44 3.01
CA GLY A 232 2.93 9.70 3.66
C GLY A 232 4.10 9.86 4.62
N PHE A 233 4.64 11.05 4.57
CA PHE A 233 5.94 11.33 5.16
C PHE A 233 5.76 11.54 6.67
N GLY A 234 5.60 10.43 7.39
CA GLY A 234 5.69 10.34 8.85
C GLY A 234 7.14 10.54 9.29
N ALA A 235 7.35 11.45 10.24
CA ALA A 235 8.65 11.84 10.76
C ALA A 235 9.49 10.63 11.22
N GLY A 236 10.70 10.44 10.67
CA GLY A 236 11.63 9.44 11.17
C GLY A 236 12.79 9.02 10.25
N TRP A 237 12.83 9.48 9.00
CA TRP A 237 13.73 8.89 7.98
C TRP A 237 14.64 9.90 7.28
N ASN A 238 15.86 9.47 6.90
CA ASN A 238 16.75 10.16 5.96
C ASN A 238 16.34 9.90 4.49
N TYR A 239 15.17 10.38 4.07
CA TYR A 239 14.75 10.31 2.66
C TYR A 239 14.86 11.68 1.98
N VAL A 240 15.23 11.67 0.70
CA VAL A 240 14.99 12.79 -0.22
C VAL A 240 13.94 12.32 -1.24
N GLY A 241 12.69 12.68 -1.01
CA GLY A 241 11.59 12.41 -1.93
C GLY A 241 11.31 13.60 -2.84
N VAL A 242 11.24 13.37 -4.16
CA VAL A 242 10.76 14.37 -5.14
C VAL A 242 9.43 13.90 -5.73
N GLN A 243 8.33 14.57 -5.36
CA GLN A 243 7.01 14.38 -5.95
C GLN A 243 6.61 15.67 -6.67
N ASP A 244 6.32 15.59 -7.97
CA ASP A 244 5.64 16.69 -8.69
C ASP A 244 4.39 16.13 -9.38
N PRO A 245 3.18 16.47 -8.90
CA PRO A 245 1.95 16.08 -9.57
C PRO A 245 1.63 16.91 -10.83
N SER A 246 2.20 18.10 -11.02
CA SER A 246 2.15 18.91 -12.26
C SER A 246 2.71 20.35 -12.08
N ALA A 247 3.99 20.56 -12.35
CA ALA A 247 4.68 21.80 -12.75
C ALA A 247 4.88 22.98 -11.75
N GLU A 248 6.12 23.51 -11.78
CA GLU A 248 6.66 24.76 -11.22
C GLU A 248 6.65 24.91 -9.68
N ASN A 249 7.36 24.00 -9.01
CA ASN A 249 8.04 24.11 -7.70
C ASN A 249 7.82 22.81 -6.92
N ALA A 250 8.56 21.76 -7.27
CA ALA A 250 8.57 20.50 -6.52
C ALA A 250 8.94 20.78 -5.06
N THR A 251 7.98 20.62 -4.15
CA THR A 251 8.27 20.61 -2.71
C THR A 251 9.03 19.35 -2.39
N LEU A 252 10.23 19.54 -1.86
CA LEU A 252 11.21 18.51 -1.67
C LEU A 252 11.45 18.40 -0.17
N THR A 253 11.00 17.28 0.39
CA THR A 253 11.00 17.05 1.84
C THR A 253 12.21 16.20 2.16
N ALA A 254 13.20 16.79 2.84
CA ALA A 254 14.28 16.07 3.50
C ALA A 254 13.98 16.00 5.00
N SER A 255 14.04 14.81 5.60
CA SER A 255 13.97 14.63 7.05
C SER A 255 15.20 13.86 7.52
N PHE A 256 15.55 13.94 8.82
CA PHE A 256 16.73 13.24 9.36
C PHE A 256 16.43 12.45 10.64
N GLY A 257 16.81 11.16 10.71
CA GLY A 257 16.64 10.31 11.90
C GLY A 257 16.95 8.82 11.67
N TYR A 258 17.41 8.11 12.71
CA TYR A 258 17.84 6.71 12.71
C TYR A 258 16.88 5.83 13.53
N GLU A 259 16.39 4.72 12.98
CA GLU A 259 16.36 3.37 13.59
C GLU A 259 15.73 2.32 12.65
N ALA A 260 16.28 1.11 12.77
CA ALA A 260 16.19 -0.06 11.89
C ALA A 260 14.77 -0.52 11.50
N TRP A 261 14.55 -0.66 10.19
CA TRP A 261 13.64 -1.68 9.68
C TRP A 261 14.43 -2.88 9.19
N GLY A 262 13.88 -4.08 9.35
CA GLY A 262 14.34 -5.30 8.68
C GLY A 262 14.09 -5.30 7.16
N TYR A 263 14.26 -4.15 6.51
CA TYR A 263 14.35 -4.00 5.06
C TYR A 263 15.66 -4.64 4.61
N ASP A 264 15.58 -5.78 3.95
CA ASP A 264 16.70 -6.32 3.18
C ASP A 264 16.56 -5.83 1.73
N PRO A 265 17.37 -4.85 1.28
CA PRO A 265 17.34 -4.35 -0.09
C PRO A 265 17.60 -5.45 -1.15
N ALA A 266 18.13 -6.61 -0.76
CA ALA A 266 18.29 -7.77 -1.63
C ALA A 266 16.97 -8.51 -1.95
N THR A 267 15.85 -8.15 -1.30
CA THR A 267 14.56 -8.86 -1.42
C THR A 267 13.50 -8.12 -2.23
N ILE A 268 13.79 -6.89 -2.69
CA ILE A 268 12.98 -6.23 -3.70
C ILE A 268 13.13 -7.05 -4.99
N PRO A 269 12.04 -7.48 -5.66
CA PRO A 269 12.12 -8.02 -7.01
C PRO A 269 12.52 -6.88 -7.94
N VAL A 270 13.81 -6.58 -8.00
CA VAL A 270 14.34 -5.60 -8.93
C VAL A 270 14.27 -6.24 -10.31
N PRO A 271 13.60 -5.63 -11.30
CA PRO A 271 13.72 -6.10 -12.66
C PRO A 271 15.20 -6.04 -13.03
N GLU A 272 15.88 -7.19 -13.17
CA GLU A 272 17.31 -7.27 -13.47
C GLU A 272 17.70 -6.45 -14.72
N THR A 273 16.72 -6.13 -15.57
CA THR A 273 16.91 -5.38 -16.81
C THR A 273 17.18 -3.88 -16.61
N ASN A 274 16.90 -3.29 -15.43
CA ASN A 274 17.05 -1.85 -15.20
C ASN A 274 17.82 -1.50 -13.91
N THR A 275 18.62 -2.45 -13.41
CA THR A 275 19.53 -2.24 -12.28
C THR A 275 20.90 -1.81 -12.76
N HIS A 276 21.40 -0.70 -12.22
CA HIS A 276 22.74 -0.19 -12.43
C HIS A 276 23.62 -0.48 -11.22
N TYR A 277 24.69 -1.26 -11.43
CA TYR A 277 25.73 -1.44 -10.40
C TYR A 277 26.88 -0.48 -10.67
N VAL A 278 27.22 0.37 -9.71
CA VAL A 278 28.22 1.44 -9.86
C VAL A 278 29.29 1.28 -8.77
N ASP A 279 30.53 1.13 -9.21
CA ASP A 279 31.71 1.07 -8.35
C ASP A 279 32.93 1.44 -9.21
N ASN A 280 33.42 2.66 -9.04
CA ASN A 280 34.56 3.15 -9.80
C ASN A 280 35.91 2.88 -9.15
N THR A 281 35.92 2.21 -8.00
CA THR A 281 37.14 1.66 -7.40
C THR A 281 37.54 0.34 -8.07
N ALA A 282 36.59 -0.33 -8.71
CA ALA A 282 36.84 -1.53 -9.48
C ALA A 282 37.70 -1.23 -10.72
N ALA A 283 38.89 -1.83 -10.77
CA ALA A 283 39.85 -1.61 -11.86
C ALA A 283 39.33 -2.00 -13.25
N ASN A 284 38.29 -2.83 -13.31
CA ASN A 284 37.64 -3.29 -14.54
C ASN A 284 36.27 -2.64 -14.78
N CYS A 285 35.94 -1.55 -14.09
CA CYS A 285 34.68 -0.86 -14.32
C CYS A 285 34.52 -0.44 -15.79
N SER A 286 33.29 -0.38 -16.28
CA SER A 286 32.94 0.06 -17.62
C SER A 286 31.54 0.64 -17.69
N ASP A 287 31.37 1.76 -18.37
CA ASP A 287 30.06 2.41 -18.58
C ASP A 287 29.26 1.81 -19.76
N SER A 288 29.71 0.69 -20.30
CA SER A 288 28.98 -0.09 -21.30
C SER A 288 27.80 -0.83 -20.65
N GLY A 289 26.57 -0.33 -20.84
CA GLY A 289 25.36 -0.93 -20.27
C GLY A 289 25.19 -0.63 -18.78
N ASN A 290 24.35 -1.38 -18.09
CA ASN A 290 23.97 -1.02 -16.71
C ASN A 290 25.02 -1.41 -15.65
N GLY A 291 26.02 -2.23 -16.01
CA GLY A 291 26.99 -2.76 -15.06
C GLY A 291 26.43 -3.92 -14.23
N THR A 292 27.34 -4.70 -13.66
CA THR A 292 27.04 -5.85 -12.80
C THR A 292 28.02 -5.83 -11.63
N VAL A 293 27.80 -6.67 -10.61
CA VAL A 293 28.78 -6.85 -9.53
C VAL A 293 30.17 -7.26 -10.06
N ALA A 294 30.23 -8.03 -11.16
CA ALA A 294 31.50 -8.49 -11.73
C ALA A 294 32.20 -7.43 -12.60
N VAL A 295 31.43 -6.59 -13.27
CA VAL A 295 31.91 -5.50 -14.14
C VAL A 295 30.99 -4.30 -13.89
N PRO A 296 31.26 -3.50 -12.84
CA PRO A 296 30.39 -2.38 -12.48
C PRO A 296 30.59 -1.21 -13.43
N ARG A 297 29.69 -0.23 -13.37
CA ARG A 297 29.86 1.07 -14.02
C ARG A 297 30.92 1.89 -13.31
N CYS A 298 31.66 2.68 -14.09
CA CYS A 298 32.59 3.67 -13.56
C CYS A 298 31.88 4.98 -13.17
N SER A 299 30.72 5.27 -13.75
CA SER A 299 29.95 6.48 -13.49
C SER A 299 28.52 6.20 -13.06
N ILE A 300 28.03 7.03 -12.14
CA ILE A 300 26.63 7.06 -11.73
C ILE A 300 25.81 7.59 -12.92
N PRO A 301 24.80 6.84 -13.42
CA PRO A 301 23.95 7.31 -14.51
C PRO A 301 23.06 8.48 -14.07
N GLY A 302 22.92 9.49 -14.92
CA GLY A 302 22.12 10.69 -14.67
C GLY A 302 20.66 10.57 -15.11
N ASP A 303 20.41 9.96 -16.27
CA ASP A 303 19.06 9.77 -16.81
C ASP A 303 18.50 8.41 -16.38
N LEU A 304 17.45 8.43 -15.56
CA LEU A 304 16.91 7.22 -14.93
C LEU A 304 15.43 7.03 -15.29
N PRO A 305 15.09 6.10 -16.20
CA PRO A 305 13.69 5.80 -16.53
C PRO A 305 12.95 5.14 -15.35
N ALA A 306 11.62 5.08 -15.43
CA ALA A 306 10.79 4.44 -14.40
C ALA A 306 11.24 3.01 -14.08
N GLY A 307 11.29 2.68 -12.78
CA GLY A 307 11.74 1.37 -12.29
C GLY A 307 13.25 1.16 -12.32
N SER A 308 14.06 2.20 -12.59
CA SER A 308 15.52 2.10 -12.49
C SER A 308 15.95 1.94 -11.03
N VAL A 309 16.97 1.12 -10.80
CA VAL A 309 17.63 1.01 -9.50
C VAL A 309 19.12 1.25 -9.69
N VAL A 310 19.71 2.13 -8.90
CA VAL A 310 21.15 2.43 -8.94
C VAL A 310 21.77 2.03 -7.60
N GLN A 311 22.63 1.02 -7.61
CA GLN A 311 23.39 0.56 -6.46
C GLN A 311 24.81 1.14 -6.52
N ILE A 312 25.22 1.91 -5.51
CA ILE A 312 26.51 2.61 -5.46
C ILE A 312 27.38 2.03 -4.33
N GLU A 313 28.47 1.32 -4.67
CA GLU A 313 29.25 0.51 -3.70
C GLU A 313 30.62 1.10 -3.32
N GLY A 314 31.07 2.19 -3.95
CA GLY A 314 32.35 2.84 -3.60
C GLY A 314 32.68 4.04 -4.46
N GLY A 315 33.46 5.02 -3.96
CA GLY A 315 33.90 6.22 -4.68
C GLY A 315 35.43 6.32 -4.83
N PRO A 316 35.95 7.33 -5.56
CA PRO A 316 35.42 8.69 -5.55
C PRO A 316 34.60 9.07 -6.78
N TYR A 317 33.40 9.64 -6.62
CA TYR A 317 32.62 10.20 -7.72
C TYR A 317 32.73 11.73 -7.72
N PRO A 318 33.48 12.33 -8.67
CA PRO A 318 33.56 13.78 -8.77
C PRO A 318 32.18 14.36 -9.11
N GLY A 319 31.66 15.23 -8.26
CA GLY A 319 30.33 15.83 -8.41
C GLY A 319 30.29 17.15 -9.21
N PRO A 320 29.09 17.74 -9.40
CA PRO A 320 27.79 17.13 -9.15
C PRO A 320 27.35 16.22 -10.31
N VAL A 321 26.79 15.06 -9.98
CA VAL A 321 26.08 14.22 -10.94
C VAL A 321 24.65 14.74 -11.08
N THR A 322 24.27 15.20 -12.27
CA THR A 322 22.89 15.60 -12.53
C THR A 322 21.99 14.37 -12.63
N ILE A 323 20.96 14.31 -11.80
CA ILE A 323 19.95 13.23 -11.82
C ILE A 323 18.65 13.76 -12.42
N THR A 324 18.16 13.06 -13.43
CA THR A 324 16.85 13.25 -14.05
C THR A 324 16.12 11.91 -14.07
N ALA A 325 15.30 11.69 -13.05
CA ALA A 325 14.51 10.48 -12.88
C ALA A 325 13.09 10.66 -13.39
N SER A 326 12.59 9.76 -14.24
CA SER A 326 11.22 9.79 -14.74
C SER A 326 10.36 8.69 -14.11
N GLY A 327 10.45 8.53 -12.79
CA GLY A 327 9.71 7.52 -12.04
C GLY A 327 8.20 7.78 -12.04
N THR A 328 7.43 6.70 -11.86
CA THR A 328 5.98 6.73 -11.61
C THR A 328 5.67 6.13 -10.25
N SER A 329 4.44 6.29 -9.76
CA SER A 329 4.01 5.65 -8.52
C SER A 329 4.09 4.12 -8.57
N SER A 330 3.86 3.50 -9.74
CA SER A 330 3.96 2.05 -9.92
C SER A 330 5.37 1.55 -10.24
N GLN A 331 6.28 2.44 -10.64
CA GLN A 331 7.67 2.15 -10.99
C GLN A 331 8.58 3.33 -10.58
N PRO A 332 8.80 3.52 -9.27
CA PRO A 332 9.69 4.56 -8.79
C PRO A 332 11.15 4.29 -9.20
N VAL A 333 11.97 5.33 -9.18
CA VAL A 333 13.42 5.23 -9.37
C VAL A 333 14.10 5.20 -8.01
N PHE A 334 15.03 4.27 -7.83
CA PHE A 334 15.81 4.15 -6.60
C PHE A 334 17.30 4.45 -6.85
N ILE A 335 17.90 5.22 -5.96
CA ILE A 335 19.35 5.34 -5.83
C ILE A 335 19.71 4.92 -4.41
N HIS A 336 20.55 3.90 -4.27
CA HIS A 336 20.94 3.33 -3.00
C HIS A 336 22.46 3.32 -2.83
N GLY A 337 22.94 3.77 -1.68
CA GLY A 337 24.34 3.67 -1.28
C GLY A 337 24.63 2.39 -0.49
N GLY A 338 25.47 1.51 -1.04
CA GLY A 338 26.04 0.36 -0.35
C GLY A 338 27.45 0.61 0.23
N GLY A 339 28.13 1.68 -0.22
CA GLY A 339 29.46 2.06 0.23
C GLY A 339 29.65 3.57 0.46
N THR A 340 30.88 3.97 0.79
CA THR A 340 31.21 5.38 0.99
C THR A 340 31.52 6.07 -0.35
N ILE A 341 30.73 7.09 -0.66
CA ILE A 341 30.95 8.02 -1.75
C ILE A 341 31.99 9.06 -1.30
N SER A 342 33.03 9.22 -2.10
CA SER A 342 34.13 10.13 -1.82
C SER A 342 34.43 11.07 -2.98
N GLY A 343 35.29 12.07 -2.75
CA GLY A 343 35.79 12.94 -3.82
C GLY A 343 34.86 14.10 -4.22
N VAL A 344 33.85 14.39 -3.39
CA VAL A 344 33.06 15.63 -3.48
C VAL A 344 33.86 16.74 -2.81
N ALA A 345 34.21 17.80 -3.54
CA ALA A 345 35.02 18.87 -2.97
C ALA A 345 34.22 19.67 -1.92
N SER A 346 34.91 20.23 -0.93
CA SER A 346 34.27 21.07 0.10
C SER A 346 33.53 22.26 -0.54
N GLY A 347 32.21 22.30 -0.38
CA GLY A 347 31.34 23.33 -0.95
C GLY A 347 30.70 22.95 -2.29
N ASP A 348 31.04 21.78 -2.84
CA ASP A 348 30.36 21.16 -3.98
C ASP A 348 29.28 20.16 -3.52
N HIS A 349 28.47 19.73 -4.48
CA HIS A 349 27.38 18.78 -4.29
C HIS A 349 27.72 17.46 -4.97
N ALA A 350 27.27 16.35 -4.38
CA ALA A 350 27.39 15.03 -4.99
C ALA A 350 26.38 14.85 -6.12
N PHE A 351 25.14 15.31 -5.87
CA PHE A 351 24.02 15.18 -6.79
C PHE A 351 23.34 16.52 -7.03
N GLU A 352 22.90 16.73 -8.27
CA GLU A 352 21.99 17.81 -8.64
C GLU A 352 20.73 17.20 -9.25
N ILE A 353 19.63 17.19 -8.49
CA ILE A 353 18.35 16.63 -8.90
C ILE A 353 17.59 17.67 -9.71
N ARG A 354 17.23 17.32 -10.95
CA ARG A 354 16.53 18.20 -11.89
C ARG A 354 15.35 17.48 -12.52
N GLY A 355 14.18 18.14 -12.51
CA GLY A 355 12.97 17.70 -13.22
C GLY A 355 12.57 16.25 -12.94
N SER A 356 12.89 15.75 -11.75
CA SER A 356 12.74 14.35 -11.39
C SER A 356 11.38 14.07 -10.76
N THR A 357 10.82 12.89 -11.03
CA THR A 357 9.54 12.42 -10.46
C THR A 357 9.71 11.04 -9.83
N HIS A 358 9.09 10.81 -8.66
CA HIS A 358 9.10 9.53 -7.93
C HIS A 358 10.51 8.93 -7.80
N LEU A 359 11.46 9.78 -7.38
CA LEU A 359 12.83 9.41 -7.07
C LEU A 359 12.97 9.17 -5.56
N ILE A 360 13.56 8.04 -5.21
CA ILE A 360 13.87 7.64 -3.84
C ILE A 360 15.39 7.49 -3.75
N ILE A 361 15.99 8.23 -2.82
CA ILE A 361 17.42 8.14 -2.52
C ILE A 361 17.59 7.67 -1.07
N ASP A 362 18.40 6.64 -0.90
CA ASP A 362 18.63 5.92 0.36
C ASP A 362 20.12 5.52 0.49
N GLY A 363 20.59 5.28 1.71
CA GLY A 363 21.86 4.60 1.98
C GLY A 363 23.13 5.40 1.64
N LEU A 364 23.00 6.62 1.11
CA LEU A 364 24.18 7.40 0.72
C LEU A 364 25.03 7.78 1.94
N ASN A 365 26.29 7.36 1.88
CA ASN A 365 27.29 7.66 2.91
C ASN A 365 28.45 8.44 2.26
N PHE A 366 28.78 9.63 2.77
CA PHE A 366 29.82 10.50 2.20
C PHE A 366 31.06 10.59 3.10
N ASP A 367 32.26 10.74 2.53
CA ASP A 367 33.52 10.97 3.25
C ASP A 367 33.67 12.40 3.80
N GLY A 368 32.66 12.89 4.51
CA GLY A 368 32.64 14.24 5.08
C GLY A 368 31.41 14.44 5.95
N SER A 369 31.58 15.09 7.12
CA SER A 369 30.58 15.02 8.20
C SER A 369 29.38 15.97 8.09
N THR A 370 29.10 16.55 6.92
CA THR A 370 27.94 17.42 6.75
C THR A 370 27.32 17.25 5.35
N ILE A 371 26.21 16.52 5.27
CA ILE A 371 25.33 16.54 4.10
C ILE A 371 24.57 17.87 4.16
N VAL A 372 24.74 18.73 3.16
CA VAL A 372 24.04 20.01 3.05
C VAL A 372 23.13 19.94 1.84
N THR A 373 21.84 19.75 2.09
CA THR A 373 20.83 19.75 1.04
C THR A 373 20.22 21.13 0.84
N GLY A 374 19.93 21.53 -0.39
CA GLY A 374 19.27 22.81 -0.65
C GLY A 374 18.83 23.02 -2.08
N PHE A 375 17.87 23.92 -2.28
CA PHE A 375 17.49 24.37 -3.62
C PHE A 375 18.50 25.39 -4.14
N ALA A 376 19.08 25.10 -5.29
CA ALA A 376 19.85 26.08 -6.05
C ALA A 376 18.91 27.11 -6.70
N GLY A 377 19.40 28.33 -6.94
CA GLY A 377 18.62 29.44 -7.52
C GLY A 377 18.09 29.19 -8.95
N ASN A 378 18.36 28.02 -9.52
CA ASN A 378 17.89 27.52 -10.82
C ASN A 378 16.74 26.49 -10.68
N GLY A 379 16.24 26.21 -9.46
CA GLY A 379 15.18 25.24 -9.21
C GLY A 379 15.65 23.79 -9.09
N ALA A 380 16.96 23.52 -9.14
CA ALA A 380 17.52 22.20 -8.87
C ALA A 380 17.69 21.97 -7.37
N PHE A 381 17.63 20.71 -6.93
CA PHE A 381 17.93 20.33 -5.56
C PHE A 381 19.27 19.64 -5.47
N SER A 382 20.13 20.13 -4.59
CA SER A 382 21.48 19.63 -4.42
C SER A 382 21.59 18.80 -3.14
N ILE A 383 22.39 17.74 -3.20
CA ILE A 383 22.76 16.87 -2.06
C ILE A 383 24.26 16.92 -1.83
#